data_AF-A0A9P9IBL3-F1
#
_entry.id   AF-A0A9P9IBL3-F1
#
_cell.length_a   1.000
_cell.length_b   1.000
_cell.length_c   1.000
_cell.angle_alpha   90.00
_cell.angle_beta   90.00
_cell.angle_gamma   90.00
#
_symmetry.space_group_name_H-M   'P 1'
#
loop_
_entity.id
_entity.type
_entity.pdbx_description
1 polymer ?
#
loop_
_entity_poly.entity_id
_entity_poly.type
_entity_poly.pdbx_seq_one_letter_code
_entity_poly.pdbx_strand_id
1 'polypeptide(L)'
;MRKFHSAYPDVELRPFGLLSTAKGDATWRNSLTKFHAFALTDYTRVLAFDSDSLVIQNMDHYFLAPLAPVAVPRAYWLNDNDAAVGKQLVGSHIMLIEPNQNRYNQIINEALASGDFDMEIVNRMFGRSAMILPHRRLAMLSGELRATNHSKYLAPDEGEEWNAMGEISRAYLVHFSDWPLPKPWKHRTQKQWEAALPICRDDDVEIADKPRCADRFMWSGLYEAYDDGKERYCKFIG
;
A
#
# COMPACT_ATOMS: atom_id res chain seq x y z
N MET A 1 2.08 -1.37 -26.44
CA MET A 1 3.16 -2.27 -25.95
C MET A 1 4.56 -1.98 -26.53
N ARG A 2 4.82 -2.07 -27.84
CA ARG A 2 6.18 -1.78 -28.39
C ARG A 2 6.70 -0.38 -28.01
N LYS A 3 5.83 0.64 -28.07
CA LYS A 3 6.16 2.01 -27.64
C LYS A 3 6.48 2.11 -26.15
N PHE A 4 5.77 1.37 -25.30
CA PHE A 4 6.04 1.32 -23.86
C PHE A 4 7.39 0.69 -23.57
N HIS A 5 7.67 -0.49 -24.14
CA HIS A 5 8.96 -1.17 -23.91
C HIS A 5 10.15 -0.37 -24.45
N SER A 6 9.99 0.38 -25.56
CA SER A 6 11.05 1.29 -26.03
C SER A 6 11.30 2.45 -25.07
N ALA A 7 10.29 2.93 -24.33
CA ALA A 7 10.42 4.02 -23.38
C ALA A 7 10.88 3.53 -21.99
N TYR A 8 10.54 2.29 -21.65
CA TYR A 8 10.80 1.66 -20.35
C TYR A 8 11.34 0.24 -20.59
N PRO A 9 12.61 0.09 -21.02
CA PRO A 9 13.18 -1.21 -21.37
C PRO A 9 13.29 -2.15 -20.17
N ASP A 10 13.45 -1.60 -18.96
CA ASP A 10 13.60 -2.37 -17.72
C ASP A 10 12.25 -2.83 -17.13
N VAL A 11 11.13 -2.44 -17.73
CA VAL A 11 9.79 -2.87 -17.28
C VAL A 11 9.36 -4.10 -18.06
N GLU A 12 9.23 -5.22 -17.35
CA GLU A 12 8.69 -6.46 -17.89
C GLU A 12 7.17 -6.54 -17.66
N LEU A 13 6.39 -6.65 -18.73
CA LEU A 13 4.94 -6.81 -18.66
C LEU A 13 4.56 -8.29 -18.82
N ARG A 14 4.10 -8.91 -17.73
CA ARG A 14 3.66 -10.31 -17.72
C ARG A 14 2.13 -10.40 -17.57
N PRO A 15 1.39 -10.89 -18.59
CA PRO A 15 -0.03 -11.10 -18.44
C PRO A 15 -0.30 -12.31 -17.53
N PHE A 16 -1.33 -12.20 -16.68
CA PHE A 16 -1.83 -13.29 -15.85
C PHE A 16 -3.36 -13.31 -15.88
N GLY A 17 -3.95 -14.47 -15.57
CA GLY A 17 -5.40 -14.61 -15.49
C GLY A 17 -5.97 -13.84 -14.30
N LEU A 18 -7.12 -13.20 -14.48
CA LEU A 18 -7.83 -12.55 -13.39
C LEU A 18 -8.33 -13.61 -12.39
N LEU A 19 -7.97 -13.41 -11.12
CA LEU A 19 -8.49 -14.20 -10.02
C LEU A 19 -9.59 -13.39 -9.34
N SER A 20 -10.83 -13.86 -9.44
CA SER A 20 -12.00 -13.21 -8.83
C SER A 20 -12.67 -14.13 -7.83
N THR A 21 -13.09 -13.57 -6.69
CA THR A 21 -14.04 -14.25 -5.80
C THR A 21 -15.48 -14.02 -6.28
N ALA A 22 -16.38 -14.93 -5.94
CA ALA A 22 -17.82 -14.76 -6.22
C ALA A 22 -18.53 -13.88 -5.17
N LYS A 23 -17.86 -13.53 -4.07
CA LYS A 23 -18.44 -12.81 -2.91
C LYS A 23 -17.85 -11.40 -2.77
N GLY A 24 -18.73 -10.43 -2.50
CA GLY A 24 -18.43 -9.09 -1.97
C GLY A 24 -18.21 -7.95 -2.98
N ASP A 25 -17.69 -6.82 -2.46
CA ASP A 25 -17.64 -5.52 -3.16
C ASP A 25 -16.84 -5.60 -4.48
N ALA A 26 -17.33 -4.94 -5.53
CA ALA A 26 -16.66 -4.88 -6.84
C ALA A 26 -15.22 -4.34 -6.75
N THR A 27 -14.94 -3.53 -5.73
CA THR A 27 -13.62 -2.92 -5.46
C THR A 27 -12.57 -3.98 -5.12
N TRP A 28 -12.93 -5.01 -4.35
CA TRP A 28 -11.99 -6.00 -3.81
C TRP A 28 -12.06 -7.35 -4.50
N ARG A 29 -13.04 -7.53 -5.39
CA ARG A 29 -13.32 -8.81 -6.04
C ARG A 29 -12.13 -9.43 -6.77
N ASN A 30 -11.26 -8.58 -7.32
CA ASN A 30 -10.07 -8.99 -8.07
C ASN A 30 -8.77 -8.89 -7.25
N SER A 31 -8.84 -8.60 -5.94
CA SER A 31 -7.67 -8.42 -5.06
C SER A 31 -6.75 -9.64 -5.05
N LEU A 32 -7.30 -10.86 -5.15
CA LEU A 32 -6.57 -12.12 -5.21
C LEU A 32 -5.57 -12.21 -6.36
N THR A 33 -5.75 -11.40 -7.40
CA THR A 33 -4.86 -11.36 -8.56
C THR A 33 -3.42 -11.01 -8.16
N LYS A 34 -3.20 -10.30 -7.04
CA LYS A 34 -1.85 -10.03 -6.52
C LYS A 34 -1.08 -11.31 -6.15
N PHE A 35 -1.77 -12.41 -5.85
CA PHE A 35 -1.12 -13.66 -5.45
C PHE A 35 -0.33 -14.32 -6.58
N HIS A 36 -0.49 -13.90 -7.84
CA HIS A 36 0.43 -14.29 -8.92
C HIS A 36 1.89 -13.95 -8.62
N ALA A 37 2.17 -12.98 -7.73
CA ALA A 37 3.52 -12.69 -7.27
C ALA A 37 4.22 -13.91 -6.62
N PHE A 38 3.46 -14.83 -6.02
CA PHE A 38 4.01 -16.07 -5.45
C PHE A 38 4.42 -17.11 -6.50
N ALA A 39 3.92 -16.99 -7.73
CA ALA A 39 4.24 -17.88 -8.85
C ALA A 39 5.41 -17.38 -9.71
N LEU A 40 6.00 -16.23 -9.38
CA LEU A 40 7.13 -15.64 -10.12
C LEU A 40 8.46 -16.33 -9.78
N THR A 41 8.54 -17.65 -9.97
CA THR A 41 9.69 -18.49 -9.59
C THR A 41 10.96 -18.26 -10.39
N ASP A 42 10.90 -17.45 -11.46
CA ASP A 42 12.10 -16.96 -12.16
C ASP A 42 12.88 -15.93 -11.33
N TYR A 43 12.28 -15.43 -10.25
CA TYR A 43 12.87 -14.49 -9.32
C TYR A 43 13.10 -15.15 -7.96
N THR A 44 14.24 -14.85 -7.34
CA THR A 44 14.54 -15.30 -5.97
C THR A 44 13.72 -14.55 -4.93
N ARG A 45 13.40 -13.28 -5.21
CA ARG A 45 12.65 -12.38 -4.32
C ARG A 45 11.79 -11.44 -5.13
N VAL A 46 10.59 -11.17 -4.63
CA VAL A 46 9.64 -10.24 -5.25
C VAL A 46 9.10 -9.30 -4.18
N LEU A 47 9.25 -7.99 -4.37
CA LEU A 47 8.55 -6.98 -3.58
C LEU A 47 7.28 -6.59 -4.33
N ALA A 48 6.15 -7.16 -3.93
CA ALA A 48 4.84 -6.87 -4.52
C ALA A 48 4.12 -5.81 -3.68
N PHE A 49 3.48 -4.83 -4.31
CA PHE A 49 2.67 -3.83 -3.65
C PHE A 49 1.45 -3.44 -4.49
N ASP A 50 0.44 -2.86 -3.86
CA ASP A 50 -0.82 -2.58 -4.52
C ASP A 50 -0.74 -1.47 -5.57
N SER A 51 -1.61 -1.55 -6.57
CA SER A 51 -1.69 -0.56 -7.66
C SER A 51 -2.19 0.82 -7.20
N ASP A 52 -2.78 0.91 -6.00
CA ASP A 52 -3.16 2.16 -5.33
C ASP A 52 -2.06 2.59 -4.37
N SER A 53 -0.81 2.43 -4.77
CA SER A 53 0.33 2.95 -4.02
C SER A 53 1.15 3.92 -4.86
N LEU A 54 1.90 4.78 -4.16
CA LEU A 54 2.90 5.67 -4.73
C LEU A 54 4.25 5.38 -4.08
N VAL A 55 5.26 5.06 -4.89
CA VAL A 55 6.65 4.90 -4.45
C VAL A 55 7.27 6.28 -4.31
N ILE A 56 7.76 6.59 -3.11
CA ILE A 56 8.35 7.89 -2.76
C ILE A 56 9.89 7.82 -2.77
N GLN A 57 10.45 6.73 -2.24
CA GLN A 57 11.89 6.52 -2.15
C GLN A 57 12.29 5.12 -2.60
N ASN A 58 13.60 4.93 -2.86
CA ASN A 58 14.15 3.64 -3.25
C ASN A 58 13.93 2.57 -2.16
N MET A 59 13.46 1.40 -2.59
CA MET A 59 13.14 0.26 -1.72
C MET A 59 14.08 -0.93 -1.91
N ASP A 60 15.17 -0.80 -2.66
CA ASP A 60 16.00 -1.95 -3.06
C ASP A 60 16.67 -2.62 -1.86
N HIS A 61 16.94 -1.85 -0.80
CA HIS A 61 17.50 -2.37 0.45
C HIS A 61 16.60 -3.42 1.13
N TYR A 62 15.30 -3.47 0.85
CA TYR A 62 14.43 -4.55 1.36
C TYR A 62 14.81 -5.93 0.80
N PHE A 63 15.44 -6.00 -0.37
CA PHE A 63 15.96 -7.25 -0.92
C PHE A 63 17.18 -7.79 -0.15
N LEU A 64 17.72 -7.03 0.81
CA LEU A 64 18.78 -7.47 1.72
C LEU A 64 18.25 -8.02 3.05
N ALA A 65 16.94 -7.96 3.29
CA ALA A 65 16.33 -8.46 4.52
C ALA A 65 16.56 -9.98 4.70
N PRO A 66 16.48 -10.56 5.91
CA PRO A 66 16.60 -12.00 6.11
C PRO A 66 15.63 -12.82 5.25
N LEU A 67 16.02 -14.05 4.88
CA LEU A 67 15.13 -14.95 4.15
C LEU A 67 13.90 -15.29 4.99
N ALA A 68 12.73 -15.01 4.43
CA ALA A 68 11.45 -15.38 4.99
C ALA A 68 10.53 -15.67 3.80
N PRO A 69 9.60 -16.63 3.94
CA PRO A 69 8.73 -16.93 2.82
C PRO A 69 7.81 -15.78 2.41
N VAL A 70 7.40 -14.99 3.41
CA VAL A 70 6.64 -13.75 3.26
C VAL A 70 7.09 -12.81 4.38
N ALA A 71 7.37 -11.56 4.02
CA ALA A 71 7.53 -10.47 4.96
C ALA A 71 6.53 -9.35 4.66
N VAL A 72 5.84 -8.87 5.69
CA VAL A 72 4.75 -7.90 5.58
C VAL A 72 4.75 -6.94 6.75
N PRO A 73 4.29 -5.68 6.56
CA PRO A 73 4.06 -4.78 7.67
C PRO A 73 2.81 -5.20 8.45
N ARG A 74 2.71 -4.71 9.70
CA ARG A 74 1.45 -4.78 10.44
C ARG A 74 0.41 -3.87 9.81
N ALA A 75 -0.84 -4.31 9.80
CA ALA A 75 -1.97 -3.46 9.45
C ALA A 75 -2.31 -2.55 10.65
N TYR A 76 -1.43 -1.59 10.94
CA TYR A 76 -1.48 -0.78 12.17
C TYR A 76 -2.84 -0.09 12.38
N TRP A 77 -3.55 0.28 11.32
CA TRP A 77 -4.87 0.92 11.38
C TRP A 77 -5.97 -0.02 11.90
N LEU A 78 -5.80 -1.34 11.79
CA LEU A 78 -6.72 -2.36 12.32
C LEU A 78 -6.30 -2.91 13.67
N ASN A 79 -5.08 -2.61 14.10
CA ASN A 79 -4.54 -3.13 15.36
C ASN A 79 -4.70 -2.09 16.45
N ASP A 80 -5.02 -2.55 17.65
CA ASP A 80 -4.91 -1.72 18.84
C ASP A 80 -3.49 -1.82 19.40
N ASN A 81 -2.99 -0.72 19.96
CA ASN A 81 -1.61 -0.64 20.45
C ASN A 81 -1.32 -1.70 21.52
N ASP A 82 -2.32 -2.04 22.34
CA ASP A 82 -2.22 -3.04 23.42
C ASP A 82 -2.53 -4.47 22.97
N ALA A 83 -2.83 -4.69 21.69
CA ALA A 83 -3.16 -6.02 21.20
C ALA A 83 -1.95 -6.95 21.33
N ALA A 84 -2.16 -8.12 21.94
CA ALA A 84 -1.13 -9.15 22.03
C ALA A 84 -0.53 -9.45 20.64
N VAL A 85 0.80 -9.56 20.56
CA VAL A 85 1.55 -9.68 19.30
C VAL A 85 0.98 -10.75 18.35
N GLY A 86 0.56 -11.90 18.88
CA GLY A 86 0.00 -13.01 18.08
C GLY A 86 -1.44 -12.81 17.59
N LYS A 87 -2.10 -11.70 17.94
CA LYS A 87 -3.44 -11.31 17.48
C LYS A 87 -3.42 -10.11 16.53
N GLN A 88 -2.26 -9.48 16.34
CA GLN A 88 -2.13 -8.32 15.47
C GLN A 88 -2.21 -8.76 13.99
N LEU A 89 -3.07 -8.10 13.24
CA LEU A 89 -3.26 -8.30 11.82
C LEU A 89 -2.08 -7.76 11.02
N VAL A 90 -1.72 -8.46 9.95
CA VAL A 90 -0.72 -8.06 8.97
C VAL A 90 -1.38 -7.51 7.71
N GLY A 91 -0.69 -6.60 7.02
CA GLY A 91 -1.11 -6.07 5.75
C GLY A 91 -0.76 -6.98 4.56
N SER A 92 -1.45 -6.79 3.43
CA SER A 92 -1.16 -7.42 2.13
C SER A 92 -0.90 -6.39 1.02
N HIS A 93 -0.88 -5.09 1.36
CA HIS A 93 -0.68 -3.98 0.42
C HIS A 93 0.78 -3.84 -0.02
N ILE A 94 1.72 -4.41 0.75
CA ILE A 94 3.11 -4.62 0.36
C ILE A 94 3.61 -5.93 0.98
N MET A 95 4.27 -6.76 0.18
CA MET A 95 4.77 -8.08 0.55
C MET A 95 6.14 -8.32 -0.08
N LEU A 96 7.14 -8.62 0.74
CA LEU A 96 8.39 -9.22 0.26
C LEU A 96 8.21 -10.73 0.26
N ILE A 97 8.24 -11.33 -0.93
CA ILE A 97 7.88 -12.72 -1.17
C ILE A 97 9.11 -13.48 -1.63
N GLU A 98 9.26 -14.70 -1.10
CA GLU A 98 10.06 -15.76 -1.72
C GLU A 98 9.12 -16.60 -2.61
N PRO A 99 9.18 -16.45 -3.95
CA PRO A 99 8.25 -17.14 -4.83
C PRO A 99 8.35 -18.65 -4.73
N ASN A 100 7.20 -19.33 -4.70
CA ASN A 100 7.12 -20.77 -4.57
C ASN A 100 5.80 -21.31 -5.14
N GLN A 101 5.89 -22.14 -6.18
CA GLN A 101 4.71 -22.67 -6.89
C GLN A 101 3.76 -23.46 -5.98
N ASN A 102 4.29 -24.26 -5.04
CA ASN A 102 3.46 -25.05 -4.13
C ASN A 102 2.69 -24.15 -3.17
N ARG A 103 3.33 -23.11 -2.64
CA ARG A 103 2.69 -22.10 -1.79
C ARG A 103 1.63 -21.31 -2.55
N TYR A 104 1.94 -20.88 -3.78
CA TYR A 104 0.95 -20.24 -4.65
C TYR A 104 -0.30 -21.12 -4.79
N ASN A 105 -0.13 -22.40 -5.13
CA ASN A 105 -1.26 -23.33 -5.27
C ASN A 105 -2.08 -23.45 -3.97
N GLN A 106 -1.41 -23.49 -2.80
CA GLN A 106 -2.08 -23.51 -1.50
C GLN A 106 -2.88 -22.22 -1.23
N ILE A 107 -2.30 -21.05 -1.55
CA ILE A 107 -2.97 -19.74 -1.40
C ILE A 107 -4.22 -19.69 -2.28
N ILE A 108 -4.12 -20.10 -3.55
CA ILE A 108 -5.26 -20.10 -4.46
C ILE A 108 -6.34 -21.09 -4.01
N ASN A 109 -5.96 -22.29 -3.57
CA ASN A 109 -6.93 -23.27 -3.06
C ASN A 109 -7.67 -22.74 -1.83
N GLU A 110 -6.98 -22.12 -0.88
CA GLU A 110 -7.62 -21.51 0.31
C GLU A 110 -8.55 -20.36 -0.10
N ALA A 111 -8.09 -19.47 -0.98
CA ALA A 111 -8.87 -18.32 -1.44
C ALA A 111 -10.15 -18.72 -2.17
N LEU A 112 -10.08 -19.74 -3.03
CA LEU A 112 -11.24 -20.27 -3.74
C LEU A 112 -12.20 -21.01 -2.79
N ALA A 113 -11.68 -21.73 -1.79
CA ALA A 113 -12.49 -22.48 -0.83
C ALA A 113 -13.24 -21.59 0.15
N SER A 114 -12.59 -20.56 0.71
CA SER A 114 -13.23 -19.65 1.66
C SER A 114 -14.08 -18.58 0.96
N GLY A 115 -13.63 -18.11 -0.21
CA GLY A 115 -14.17 -16.92 -0.87
C GLY A 115 -13.78 -15.62 -0.17
N ASP A 116 -12.78 -15.65 0.71
CA ASP A 116 -12.25 -14.49 1.42
C ASP A 116 -11.38 -13.61 0.49
N PHE A 117 -11.09 -12.38 0.93
CA PHE A 117 -10.19 -11.48 0.20
C PHE A 117 -8.72 -11.69 0.62
N ASP A 118 -7.83 -11.00 -0.08
CA ASP A 118 -6.39 -11.13 0.07
C ASP A 118 -5.90 -10.93 1.52
N MET A 119 -6.41 -9.94 2.24
CA MET A 119 -6.03 -9.66 3.63
C MET A 119 -6.37 -10.81 4.57
N GLU A 120 -7.57 -11.37 4.47
CA GLU A 120 -8.00 -12.50 5.29
C GLU A 120 -7.17 -13.76 4.97
N ILE A 121 -6.89 -14.01 3.70
CA ILE A 121 -6.06 -15.15 3.26
C ILE A 121 -4.63 -15.01 3.81
N VAL A 122 -4.02 -13.83 3.67
CA VAL A 122 -2.67 -13.56 4.21
C VAL A 122 -2.64 -13.72 5.72
N ASN A 123 -3.61 -13.16 6.44
CA ASN A 123 -3.66 -13.27 7.90
C ASN A 123 -3.87 -14.72 8.37
N ARG A 124 -4.74 -15.47 7.69
CA ARG A 124 -4.99 -16.89 8.00
C ARG A 124 -3.76 -17.76 7.76
N MET A 125 -3.09 -17.59 6.62
CA MET A 125 -1.98 -18.45 6.22
C MET A 125 -0.63 -18.02 6.83
N PHE A 126 -0.42 -16.72 7.00
CA PHE A 126 0.90 -16.15 7.34
C PHE A 126 0.90 -15.24 8.57
N GLY A 127 -0.25 -14.87 9.14
CA GLY A 127 -0.32 -13.92 10.26
C GLY A 127 0.48 -14.31 11.50
N ARG A 128 0.83 -15.60 11.64
CA ARG A 128 1.66 -16.13 12.74
C ARG A 128 3.12 -16.41 12.37
N SER A 129 3.45 -16.45 11.09
CA SER A 129 4.73 -16.97 10.58
C SER A 129 5.47 -15.99 9.65
N ALA A 130 4.81 -14.92 9.20
CA ALA A 130 5.44 -13.90 8.38
C ALA A 130 6.52 -13.15 9.17
N MET A 131 7.58 -12.77 8.48
CA MET A 131 8.52 -11.77 8.99
C MET A 131 7.83 -10.41 9.02
N ILE A 132 7.95 -9.68 10.12
CA ILE A 132 7.31 -8.37 10.25
C ILE A 132 8.25 -7.27 9.75
N LEU A 133 7.79 -6.51 8.76
CA LEU A 133 8.43 -5.29 8.30
C LEU A 133 7.91 -4.08 9.13
N PRO A 134 8.72 -3.03 9.32
CA PRO A 134 8.23 -1.81 9.98
C PRO A 134 7.11 -1.18 9.13
N HIS A 135 5.99 -0.83 9.75
CA HIS A 135 4.88 -0.17 9.04
C HIS A 135 5.15 1.32 8.82
N ARG A 136 5.77 2.01 9.78
CA ARG A 136 6.15 3.43 9.63
C ARG A 136 7.07 3.55 8.41
N ARG A 137 6.79 4.53 7.55
CA ARG A 137 7.42 4.76 6.23
C ARG A 137 7.11 3.75 5.11
N LEU A 138 6.81 2.48 5.41
CA LEU A 138 6.57 1.46 4.36
C LEU A 138 5.09 1.22 4.05
N ALA A 139 4.22 1.44 5.03
CA ALA A 139 2.80 1.09 4.99
C ALA A 139 1.90 2.30 5.22
N MET A 140 2.40 3.50 4.96
CA MET A 140 1.70 4.74 5.30
C MET A 140 0.42 4.87 4.48
N LEU A 141 -0.72 4.99 5.15
CA LEU A 141 -1.98 5.29 4.48
C LEU A 141 -2.07 6.79 4.20
N SER A 142 -2.51 7.17 3.00
CA SER A 142 -2.80 8.58 2.68
C SER A 142 -3.85 9.18 3.64
N GLY A 143 -4.78 8.35 4.13
CA GLY A 143 -5.76 8.72 5.14
C GLY A 143 -5.17 9.19 6.47
N GLU A 144 -3.90 8.89 6.78
CA GLU A 144 -3.22 9.45 7.96
C GLU A 144 -3.20 10.97 7.92
N LEU A 145 -3.01 11.58 6.75
CA LEU A 145 -3.01 13.04 6.60
C LEU A 145 -4.39 13.67 6.85
N ARG A 146 -5.45 12.87 6.88
CA ARG A 146 -6.81 13.31 7.22
C ARG A 146 -7.19 12.97 8.65
N ALA A 147 -6.44 12.11 9.30
CA ALA A 147 -6.69 11.70 10.68
C ALA A 147 -6.32 12.84 11.65
N THR A 148 -6.91 12.80 12.84
CA THR A 148 -6.54 13.70 13.95
C THR A 148 -5.75 12.97 15.04
N ASN A 149 -5.63 11.66 14.93
CA ASN A 149 -4.89 10.82 15.85
C ASN A 149 -3.99 9.88 15.05
N HIS A 150 -2.69 10.04 15.24
CA HIS A 150 -1.65 9.30 14.52
C HIS A 150 -0.95 8.27 15.40
N SER A 151 -1.42 8.02 16.63
CA SER A 151 -0.72 7.18 17.60
C SER A 151 -0.47 5.77 17.11
N LYS A 152 -1.40 5.19 16.32
CA LYS A 152 -1.23 3.86 15.73
C LYS A 152 -0.15 3.84 14.65
N TYR A 153 -0.05 4.90 13.84
CA TYR A 153 0.98 5.02 12.81
C TYR A 153 2.36 5.27 13.43
N LEU A 154 2.43 6.17 14.42
CA LEU A 154 3.66 6.56 15.11
C LEU A 154 4.18 5.51 16.09
N ALA A 155 3.35 4.52 16.47
CA ALA A 155 3.78 3.42 17.32
C ALA A 155 5.02 2.69 16.75
N PRO A 156 5.96 2.27 17.61
CA PRO A 156 5.91 2.32 19.08
C PRO A 156 6.40 3.64 19.70
N ASP A 157 6.70 4.66 18.89
CA ASP A 157 7.34 5.90 19.36
C ASP A 157 6.30 6.88 19.92
N GLU A 158 5.71 6.58 21.09
CA GLU A 158 4.58 7.31 21.68
C GLU A 158 4.84 8.80 22.00
N GLY A 159 6.10 9.23 21.97
CA GLY A 159 6.50 10.64 22.19
C GLY A 159 6.77 11.42 20.91
N GLU A 160 6.69 10.80 19.73
CA GLU A 160 6.89 11.48 18.45
C GLU A 160 5.67 12.32 18.10
N GLU A 161 5.91 13.56 17.68
CA GLU A 161 4.86 14.44 17.18
C GLU A 161 4.64 14.22 15.69
N TRP A 162 3.38 14.28 15.26
CA TRP A 162 3.04 14.19 13.85
C TRP A 162 3.55 15.40 13.07
N ASN A 163 4.37 15.13 12.06
CA ASN A 163 4.76 16.12 11.04
C ASN A 163 4.62 15.50 9.64
N ALA A 164 3.57 15.90 8.91
CA ALA A 164 3.31 15.41 7.56
C ALA A 164 4.47 15.59 6.57
N MET A 165 5.18 16.73 6.63
CA MET A 165 6.34 16.98 5.77
C MET A 165 7.44 15.96 6.05
N GLY A 166 7.72 15.72 7.32
CA GLY A 166 8.72 14.76 7.77
C GLY A 166 8.34 13.32 7.46
N GLU A 167 7.10 12.91 7.74
CA GLU A 167 6.66 11.52 7.53
C GLU A 167 6.59 11.17 6.03
N ILE A 168 6.08 12.06 5.18
CA ILE A 168 6.02 11.80 3.74
C ILE A 168 7.40 11.84 3.09
N SER A 169 8.26 12.80 3.44
CA SER A 169 9.62 12.86 2.87
C SER A 169 10.46 11.63 3.22
N ARG A 170 10.18 10.98 4.36
CA ARG A 170 10.83 9.74 4.78
C ARG A 170 10.10 8.47 4.38
N ALA A 171 8.90 8.56 3.81
CA ALA A 171 8.16 7.41 3.36
C ALA A 171 8.89 6.72 2.19
N TYR A 172 8.78 5.40 2.13
CA TYR A 172 9.18 4.60 0.98
C TYR A 172 7.98 4.39 0.05
N LEU A 173 6.82 4.12 0.64
CA LEU A 173 5.58 3.84 -0.07
C LEU A 173 4.41 4.46 0.69
N VAL A 174 3.50 5.09 -0.06
CA VAL A 174 2.20 5.54 0.44
C VAL A 174 1.10 4.71 -0.23
N HIS A 175 0.14 4.22 0.56
CA HIS A 175 -1.03 3.46 0.10
C HIS A 175 -2.29 4.32 0.17
N PHE A 176 -2.99 4.48 -0.95
CA PHE A 176 -4.17 5.34 -1.05
C PHE A 176 -5.41 4.70 -0.42
N SER A 177 -5.81 5.23 0.74
CA SER A 177 -6.93 4.75 1.55
C SER A 177 -7.78 5.91 2.06
N ASP A 178 -8.59 6.48 1.16
CA ASP A 178 -9.31 7.75 1.38
C ASP A 178 -10.83 7.64 1.20
N TRP A 179 -11.42 6.45 1.38
CA TRP A 179 -12.87 6.27 1.24
C TRP A 179 -13.65 7.39 1.98
N PRO A 180 -14.70 7.98 1.37
CA PRO A 180 -15.36 7.62 0.11
C PRO A 180 -14.76 8.22 -1.17
N LEU A 181 -13.57 8.82 -1.11
CA LEU A 181 -12.87 9.25 -2.31
C LEU A 181 -12.54 8.02 -3.19
N PRO A 182 -12.82 8.06 -4.51
CA PRO A 182 -12.47 6.95 -5.39
C PRO A 182 -10.97 6.64 -5.37
N LYS A 183 -10.62 5.39 -5.71
CA LYS A 183 -9.23 4.98 -5.95
C LYS A 183 -8.56 5.90 -6.98
N PRO A 184 -7.25 6.16 -6.86
CA PRO A 184 -6.59 7.27 -7.56
C PRO A 184 -6.58 7.14 -9.10
N TRP A 185 -6.68 5.92 -9.64
CA TRP A 185 -6.84 5.71 -11.09
C TRP A 185 -8.26 6.02 -11.61
N LYS A 186 -9.27 6.11 -10.74
CA LYS A 186 -10.64 6.45 -11.14
C LYS A 186 -10.80 7.96 -11.18
N HIS A 187 -11.71 8.40 -12.06
CA HIS A 187 -12.12 9.81 -12.08
C HIS A 187 -12.78 10.20 -10.75
N ARG A 188 -12.44 11.39 -10.25
CA ARG A 188 -13.03 12.02 -9.06
C ARG A 188 -13.66 13.36 -9.45
N THR A 189 -14.82 13.67 -8.88
CA THR A 189 -15.47 14.98 -9.08
C THR A 189 -14.87 16.03 -8.17
N GLN A 190 -15.03 17.31 -8.52
CA GLN A 190 -14.61 18.43 -7.68
C GLN A 190 -15.20 18.36 -6.27
N LYS A 191 -16.50 18.01 -6.16
CA LYS A 191 -17.18 17.83 -4.87
C LYS A 191 -16.53 16.72 -4.02
N GLN A 192 -16.15 15.61 -4.65
CA GLN A 192 -15.47 14.52 -3.94
C GLN A 192 -14.08 14.94 -3.47
N TRP A 193 -13.34 15.69 -4.30
CA TRP A 193 -12.04 16.24 -3.93
C TRP A 193 -12.13 17.16 -2.72
N GLU A 194 -12.99 18.18 -2.79
CA GLU A 194 -13.18 19.16 -1.71
C GLU A 194 -13.59 18.50 -0.39
N ALA A 195 -14.46 17.49 -0.44
CA ALA A 195 -14.91 16.75 0.73
C ALA A 195 -13.82 15.85 1.35
N ALA A 196 -12.80 15.47 0.59
CA ALA A 196 -11.72 14.60 1.06
C ALA A 196 -10.50 15.36 1.57
N LEU A 197 -10.34 16.64 1.24
CA LEU A 197 -9.20 17.45 1.66
C LEU A 197 -9.03 17.42 3.19
N PRO A 198 -7.81 17.20 3.71
CA PRO A 198 -7.51 17.40 5.12
C PRO A 198 -7.97 18.77 5.59
N ILE A 199 -8.45 18.85 6.84
CA ILE A 199 -8.87 20.11 7.44
C ILE A 199 -7.63 20.98 7.64
N CYS A 200 -7.60 22.16 7.03
CA CYS A 200 -6.66 23.20 7.45
C CYS A 200 -7.34 24.09 8.46
N ARG A 201 -6.90 24.04 9.71
CA ARG A 201 -7.50 24.80 10.80
C ARG A 201 -6.97 26.23 10.83
N ASP A 202 -7.75 27.13 11.40
CA ASP A 202 -7.35 28.53 11.56
C ASP A 202 -6.22 28.72 12.58
N ASP A 203 -6.10 27.79 13.53
CA ASP A 203 -5.04 27.74 14.54
C ASP A 203 -3.79 26.98 14.08
N ASP A 204 -3.72 26.55 12.82
CA ASP A 204 -2.53 25.91 12.27
C ASP A 204 -1.44 26.96 12.01
N VAL A 205 -0.42 26.96 12.87
CA VAL A 205 0.68 27.92 12.87
C VAL A 205 1.83 27.37 12.03
N GLU A 206 2.32 28.19 11.10
CA GLU A 206 3.54 27.92 10.36
C GLU A 206 4.76 27.95 11.29
N ILE A 207 5.54 26.87 11.25
CA ILE A 207 6.85 26.75 11.90
C ILE A 207 7.87 26.28 10.87
N ALA A 208 9.16 26.36 11.21
CA ALA A 208 10.26 26.19 10.24
C ALA A 208 10.22 24.89 9.42
N ASP A 209 9.72 23.80 9.99
CA ASP A 209 9.64 22.46 9.38
C ASP A 209 8.20 22.00 9.10
N LYS A 210 7.20 22.86 9.31
CA LYS A 210 5.78 22.57 9.05
C LYS A 210 5.08 23.85 8.57
N PRO A 211 4.84 23.99 7.25
CA PRO A 211 4.06 25.09 6.73
C PRO A 211 2.61 25.00 7.20
N ARG A 212 1.90 26.13 7.18
CA ARG A 212 0.45 26.13 7.42
C ARG A 212 -0.26 25.21 6.42
N CYS A 213 -1.22 24.44 6.90
CA CYS A 213 -1.95 23.41 6.15
C CYS A 213 -1.06 22.26 5.65
N ALA A 214 0.05 21.92 6.32
CA ALA A 214 0.99 20.89 5.85
C ALA A 214 0.32 19.56 5.46
N ASP A 215 -0.65 19.09 6.25
CA ASP A 215 -1.40 17.87 5.95
C ASP A 215 -2.13 17.94 4.60
N ARG A 216 -2.83 19.05 4.36
CA ARG A 216 -3.54 19.30 3.10
C ARG A 216 -2.56 19.42 1.94
N PHE A 217 -1.47 20.15 2.13
CA PHE A 217 -0.44 20.34 1.11
C PHE A 217 0.15 18.98 0.68
N MET A 218 0.59 18.16 1.65
CA MET A 218 1.16 16.85 1.35
C MET A 218 0.13 15.88 0.77
N TRP A 219 -1.11 15.87 1.30
CA TRP A 219 -2.17 15.00 0.79
C TRP A 219 -2.53 15.32 -0.66
N SER A 220 -2.72 16.60 -0.99
CA SER A 220 -3.00 17.01 -2.37
C SER A 220 -1.83 16.68 -3.30
N GLY A 221 -0.59 16.93 -2.85
CA GLY A 221 0.62 16.60 -3.61
C GLY A 221 0.77 15.11 -3.94
N LEU A 222 0.36 14.20 -3.05
CA LEU A 222 0.35 12.76 -3.33
C LEU A 222 -0.58 12.40 -4.50
N TYR A 223 -1.78 12.97 -4.53
CA TYR A 223 -2.76 12.72 -5.59
C TYR A 223 -2.34 13.36 -6.91
N GLU A 224 -1.80 14.57 -6.87
CA GLU A 224 -1.23 15.26 -8.04
C GLU A 224 -0.06 14.46 -8.63
N ALA A 225 0.86 13.98 -7.80
CA ALA A 225 1.98 13.14 -8.23
C ALA A 225 1.51 11.82 -8.87
N TYR A 226 0.44 11.20 -8.34
CA TYR A 226 -0.14 10.00 -8.95
C TYR A 226 -0.77 10.31 -10.31
N ASP A 227 -1.51 11.42 -10.44
CA ASP A 227 -2.14 11.81 -11.70
C ASP A 227 -1.10 12.15 -12.78
N ASP A 228 -0.05 12.88 -12.41
CA ASP A 228 1.09 13.18 -13.29
C ASP A 228 1.77 11.89 -13.78
N GLY A 229 1.97 10.93 -12.87
CA GLY A 229 2.50 9.61 -13.21
C GLY A 229 1.59 8.87 -14.19
N LYS A 230 0.29 8.82 -13.88
CA LYS A 230 -0.73 8.18 -14.74
C LYS A 230 -0.73 8.78 -16.14
N GLU A 231 -0.76 10.10 -16.28
CA GLU A 231 -0.69 10.76 -17.59
C GLU A 231 0.62 10.44 -18.33
N ARG A 232 1.75 10.47 -17.61
CA ARG A 232 3.08 10.20 -18.18
C ARG A 232 3.23 8.79 -18.70
N TYR A 233 2.74 7.78 -17.99
CA TYR A 233 2.96 6.36 -18.31
C TYR A 233 1.85 5.78 -19.19
N CYS A 234 0.58 6.09 -18.91
CA CYS A 234 -0.55 5.46 -19.62
C CYS A 234 -0.65 5.87 -21.10
N LYS A 235 -0.06 7.01 -21.50
CA LYS A 235 0.02 7.41 -22.92
C LYS A 235 0.74 6.41 -23.83
N PHE A 236 1.52 5.50 -23.25
CA PHE A 236 2.26 4.45 -23.98
C PHE A 236 1.54 3.08 -24.00
N ILE A 237 0.47 2.95 -23.21
CA ILE A 237 -0.30 1.70 -23.04
C ILE A 237 -1.53 1.68 -23.97
N GLY A 238 -1.92 2.83 -24.53
CA GLY A 238 -2.92 2.98 -25.59
C GLY A 238 -2.42 2.68 -27.01
#